data_AF-A0A1H8QR16-F1
#
_entry.id   AF-A0A1H8QR16-F1
#
_cell.length_a   1.000
_cell.length_b   1.000
_cell.length_c   1.000
_cell.angle_alpha   90.00
_cell.angle_beta   90.00
_cell.angle_gamma   90.00
#
_symmetry.space_group_name_H-M   'P 1'
#
loop_
_entity.id
_entity.type
_entity.pdbx_description
1 polymer ?
#
loop_
_entity_poly.entity_id
_entity_poly.type
_entity_poly.pdbx_seq_one_letter_code
_entity_poly.pdbx_strand_id
1 'polypeptide(L)' 'MPTHIRVTPRFGDSVRVVKGGLPGPRLVAEVGPDTVLSIAVDDEPGSAELAAQFARELAGAALRYAQECDDYTRTQTFSE' A
#
# COMPACT_ATOMS: atom_id res chain seq x y z
N MET A 1 18.91 12.12 0.03
CA MET A 1 18.87 10.73 0.56
C MET A 1 17.41 10.32 0.64
N PRO A 2 17.00 9.14 0.14
CA PRO A 2 15.62 8.72 0.25
C PRO A 2 15.22 8.50 1.71
N THR A 3 14.04 8.99 2.11
CA THR A 3 13.45 8.67 3.41
C THR A 3 12.84 7.27 3.31
N HIS A 4 13.37 6.32 4.07
CA HIS A 4 12.83 4.97 4.13
C HIS A 4 11.80 4.87 5.26
N ILE A 5 10.57 4.46 4.92
CA ILE A 5 9.52 4.16 5.90
C ILE A 5 9.38 2.63 5.96
N ARG A 6 9.60 2.05 7.15
CA ARG A 6 9.34 0.62 7.41
C ARG A 6 7.96 0.47 8.02
N VAL A 7 7.08 -0.23 7.31
CA VAL A 7 5.75 -0.64 7.80
C VAL A 7 5.84 -2.10 8.26
N THR A 8 5.30 -2.41 9.45
CA THR A 8 5.21 -3.78 9.97
C THR A 8 3.74 -4.04 10.33
N PRO A 9 2.95 -4.64 9.42
CA PRO A 9 1.51 -4.80 9.62
C PRO A 9 1.17 -5.61 10.88
N ARG A 10 0.10 -5.21 11.56
CA ARG A 10 -0.49 -5.89 12.73
C ARG A 10 -1.95 -6.23 12.48
N PHE A 11 -2.51 -7.07 13.34
CA PHE A 11 -3.94 -7.36 13.31
C PHE A 11 -4.76 -6.07 13.48
N GLY A 12 -5.67 -5.80 12.55
CA GLY A 12 -6.50 -4.60 12.52
C GLY A 12 -6.02 -3.49 11.59
N ASP A 13 -4.81 -3.58 11.02
CA ASP A 13 -4.36 -2.65 9.98
C ASP A 13 -5.21 -2.81 8.71
N SER A 14 -5.42 -1.72 7.98
CA SER A 14 -6.32 -1.73 6.81
C SER A 14 -5.83 -0.83 5.68
N VAL A 15 -6.22 -1.17 4.45
CA VAL A 15 -6.00 -0.35 3.25
C VAL A 15 -7.35 -0.06 2.62
N ARG A 16 -7.65 1.21 2.35
CA ARG A 16 -8.93 1.64 1.76
C ARG A 16 -8.78 2.81 0.80
N VAL A 17 -9.75 2.96 -0.10
CA VAL A 17 -9.89 4.16 -0.93
C VAL A 17 -10.83 5.14 -0.25
N VAL A 18 -10.38 6.38 -0.06
CA VAL A 18 -11.18 7.47 0.51
C VAL A 18 -11.59 8.44 -0.59
N LYS A 19 -12.87 8.83 -0.62
CA LYS A 19 -13.44 9.81 -1.55
C LYS A 19 -13.96 11.02 -0.75
N GLY A 20 -13.58 12.24 -1.15
CA GLY A 20 -14.07 13.50 -0.55
C GLY A 20 -13.12 14.17 0.45
N GLY A 21 -13.25 15.49 0.58
CA GLY A 21 -12.51 16.37 1.52
C GLY A 21 -11.29 17.12 0.93
N LEU A 22 -10.77 16.68 -0.22
CA LEU A 22 -9.68 17.27 -1.00
C LEU A 22 -9.94 16.98 -2.50
N PRO A 23 -9.26 17.63 -3.46
CA PRO A 23 -9.41 17.27 -4.88
C PRO A 23 -8.90 15.84 -5.13
N GLY A 24 -9.83 14.93 -5.45
CA GLY A 24 -9.51 13.59 -5.96
C GLY A 24 -9.59 12.43 -4.95
N PRO A 25 -9.51 11.18 -5.46
CA PRO A 25 -9.47 9.96 -4.65
C PRO A 25 -8.09 9.77 -3.98
N ARG A 26 -8.07 9.10 -2.82
CA ARG A 26 -6.84 8.73 -2.11
C ARG A 26 -6.83 7.25 -1.76
N LEU A 27 -5.68 6.59 -1.91
CA LEU A 27 -5.44 5.27 -1.33
C LEU A 27 -4.76 5.47 0.02
N VAL A 28 -5.37 4.95 1.09
CA VAL A 28 -4.93 5.16 2.47
C VAL A 28 -4.66 3.80 3.12
N ALA A 29 -3.47 3.64 3.68
CA ALA A 29 -3.11 2.53 4.55
C ALA A 29 -2.93 3.04 5.99
N GLU A 30 -3.72 2.52 6.91
CA GLU A 30 -3.60 2.77 8.35
C GLU A 30 -2.73 1.66 8.95
N VAL A 31 -1.60 2.08 9.54
CA VAL A 31 -0.59 1.19 10.11
C VAL A 31 -0.38 1.58 11.57
N GLY A 32 -0.95 0.81 12.48
CA GLY A 32 -0.94 1.16 13.91
C GLY A 32 -1.70 2.47 14.22
N PRO A 33 -1.53 3.02 15.44
CA PRO A 33 -2.38 4.10 15.93
C PRO A 33 -2.13 5.47 15.26
N ASP A 34 -0.89 5.71 14.80
CA ASP A 34 -0.45 7.06 14.41
C ASP A 34 0.18 7.14 13.01
N THR A 35 0.25 6.03 12.25
CA THR A 35 0.86 6.04 10.91
C THR A 35 -0.19 5.87 9.83
N VAL A 36 -0.27 6.87 8.96
CA VAL A 36 -1.12 6.84 7.77
C VAL A 36 -0.24 7.05 6.55
N LEU A 37 -0.18 6.05 5.67
CA LEU A 37 0.40 6.19 4.34
C LEU A 37 -0.72 6.53 3.36
N SER A 38 -0.60 7.67 2.67
CA SER A 38 -1.58 8.07 1.65
C SER A 38 -0.92 8.33 0.30
N ILE A 39 -1.54 7.81 -0.76
CA ILE A 39 -1.25 8.15 -2.14
C ILE A 39 -2.40 9.02 -2.64
N ALA A 40 -2.09 10.22 -3.11
CA ALA A 40 -3.06 11.22 -3.55
C ALA A 40 -2.85 11.60 -5.02
N VAL A 41 -3.94 12.06 -5.64
CA VAL A 41 -3.89 12.72 -6.95
C VAL A 41 -3.44 14.16 -6.72
N ASP A 42 -2.42 14.59 -7.45
CA ASP A 42 -1.99 15.99 -7.47
C ASP A 42 -2.88 16.83 -8.41
N ASP A 43 -2.78 18.16 -8.35
CA ASP A 43 -3.65 19.09 -9.10
C ASP A 43 -3.13 19.40 -10.51
N GLU A 44 -2.20 18.60 -11.04
CA GLU A 44 -1.65 18.77 -12.38
C GLU A 44 -2.39 17.93 -13.45
N PRO A 45 -2.51 18.40 -14.70
CA PRO A 45 -3.06 17.61 -15.80
C PRO A 45 -2.32 16.27 -15.97
N GLY A 46 -3.07 15.17 -16.05
CA GLY A 46 -2.50 13.82 -16.19
C GLY A 46 -2.17 13.14 -14.85
N SER A 47 -2.29 13.83 -13.72
CA SER A 47 -2.00 13.27 -12.39
C SER A 47 -2.92 12.12 -12.01
N ALA A 48 -4.17 12.13 -12.48
CA ALA A 48 -5.13 11.07 -12.21
C ALA A 48 -4.73 9.76 -12.91
N GLU A 49 -4.30 9.85 -14.18
CA GLU A 49 -3.82 8.73 -14.97
C GLU A 49 -2.53 8.14 -14.38
N LEU A 50 -1.59 9.00 -13.98
CA LEU A 50 -0.36 8.59 -13.30
C LEU A 50 -0.63 7.93 -11.96
N ALA A 51 -1.51 8.51 -11.13
CA ALA A 51 -1.91 7.92 -9.86
C ALA A 51 -2.59 6.55 -10.06
N ALA A 52 -3.41 6.40 -11.11
CA ALA A 52 -4.05 5.14 -11.45
C ALA A 52 -3.03 4.09 -11.93
N GLN A 53 -2.06 4.47 -12.76
CA GLN A 53 -0.98 3.58 -13.20
C GLN A 53 -0.15 3.11 -12.00
N PHE A 54 0.30 4.05 -11.18
CA PHE A 54 1.07 3.76 -9.97
C PHE A 54 0.31 2.82 -9.03
N ALA A 55 -0.98 3.06 -8.80
CA ALA A 55 -1.81 2.19 -7.96
C ALA A 55 -1.90 0.75 -8.50
N ARG A 56 -1.97 0.56 -9.82
CA ARG A 56 -1.97 -0.78 -10.44
C ARG A 56 -0.63 -1.49 -10.28
N GLU A 57 0.47 -0.77 -10.50
CA GLU A 57 1.83 -1.32 -10.30
C GLU A 57 2.06 -1.71 -8.84
N LEU A 58 1.63 -0.84 -7.90
CA LEU A 58 1.66 -1.11 -6.47
C LEU A 58 0.85 -2.36 -6.11
N ALA A 59 -0.38 -2.47 -6.61
CA ALA A 59 -1.21 -3.66 -6.37
C ALA A 59 -0.54 -4.94 -6.91
N GLY A 60 0.03 -4.89 -8.12
CA GLY A 60 0.76 -6.02 -8.70
C GLY A 60 2.02 -6.40 -7.90
N ALA A 61 2.74 -5.42 -7.35
CA ALA A 61 3.88 -5.67 -6.47
C ALA A 61 3.44 -6.26 -5.11
N ALA A 62 2.37 -5.72 -4.52
CA ALA A 62 1.82 -6.19 -3.25
C ALA A 62 1.32 -7.65 -3.34
N LEU A 63 0.63 -8.02 -4.43
CA LEU A 63 0.18 -9.39 -4.65
C LEU A 63 1.36 -10.37 -4.79
N ARG A 64 2.42 -9.99 -5.51
CA ARG A 64 3.64 -10.80 -5.58
C ARG A 64 4.30 -10.96 -4.21
N TYR A 65 4.40 -9.88 -3.44
CA TYR A 65 4.94 -9.94 -2.08
C TYR A 65 4.12 -10.86 -1.15
N ALA A 66 2.78 -10.81 -1.24
CA ALA A 66 1.91 -11.71 -0.48
C ALA A 66 2.18 -13.18 -0.82
N GLN A 67 2.30 -13.50 -2.12
CA GLN A 67 2.64 -14.84 -2.58
C GLN A 67 3.99 -15.33 -2.00
N GLU A 68 5.03 -14.48 -2.04
CA GLU A 68 6.34 -14.80 -1.45
C GLU A 68 6.25 -15.04 0.07
N CYS A 69 5.39 -14.29 0.79
CA CYS A 69 5.16 -14.50 2.22
C CYS A 69 4.47 -15.85 2.51
N ASP A 70 3.51 -16.23 1.66
CA ASP A 70 2.82 -17.53 1.76
C ASP A 70 3.78 -18.69 1.47
N ASP A 71 4.66 -18.53 0.49
CA ASP A 71 5.73 -19.49 0.18
C ASP A 71 6.74 -19.60 1.34
N TYR A 72 7.17 -18.47 1.90
CA TYR A 72 8.06 -18.42 3.06
C TYR A 72 7.45 -19.14 4.28
N THR A 73 6.19 -18.85 4.60
CA THR A 73 5.48 -19.48 5.72
C THR A 73 5.37 -21.00 5.56
N ARG A 74 5.09 -21.47 4.33
CA ARG A 74 5.09 -22.91 4.02
C ARG A 74 6.46 -23.54 4.27
N THR A 75 7.54 -22.95 3.76
CA THR A 75 8.90 -23.52 3.96
C THR A 75 9.34 -23.58 5.42
N GLN A 76 8.93 -22.61 6.25
CA GLN A 76 9.20 -22.63 7.69
C GLN A 76 8.47 -23.77 8.40
N THR A 77 7.25 -24.08 7.99
CA THR A 77 6.40 -25.13 8.59
C THR A 77 6.93 -26.55 8.30
N PHE A 78 7.68 -26.76 7.21
CA PHE A 78 8.25 -28.07 6.84
C PHE A 78 9.68 -28.30 7.35
N SER A 79 10.24 -27.35 8.11
CA SER A 79 11.59 -27.43 8.67
C SER A 79 11.60 -27.74 10.18
N GLU A 80 10.42 -27.95 10.78
CA GLU A 80 10.21 -28.46 12.15
C GLU A 80 9.81 -29.95 12.12
#